data_AF-A0A9D6W9Y9-F1
#
_entry.id   AF-A0A9D6W9Y9-F1
#
_cell.length_a   1.000
_cell.length_b   1.000
_cell.length_c   1.000
_cell.angle_alpha   90.00
_cell.angle_beta   90.00
_cell.angle_gamma   90.00
#
_symmetry.space_group_name_H-M   'P 1'
#
loop_
_entity.id
_entity.type
_entity.pdbx_description
1 polymer ?
#
loop_
_entity_poly.entity_id
_entity_poly.type
_entity_poly.pdbx_seq_one_letter_code
_entity_poly.pdbx_strand_id
1 'polypeptide(L)' 'MCARLAAGWRTVRGEDAYARYLRHATCTHADRPPMSRKEFFKAEQARRWDGVRRCC' A
#
# COMPACT_ATOMS: atom_id res chain seq x y z
N MET A 1 27.95 13.99 -4.85
CA MET A 1 27.24 13.02 -5.73
C MET A 1 26.73 11.85 -4.86
N CYS A 2 25.61 12.02 -4.15
CA CYS A 2 25.10 11.06 -3.15
C CYS A 2 23.79 10.42 -3.64
N ALA A 3 23.86 9.51 -4.60
CA ALA A 3 22.67 8.84 -5.16
C ALA A 3 22.76 7.31 -5.08
N ARG A 4 23.26 6.77 -3.96
CA ARG A 4 23.38 5.31 -3.76
C ARG A 4 22.70 4.75 -2.50
N LEU A 5 22.02 5.58 -1.70
CA LEU A 5 21.34 5.13 -0.47
C LEU A 5 19.81 5.13 -0.54
N ALA A 6 19.20 5.74 -1.56
CA ALA A 6 17.75 5.89 -1.61
C ALA A 6 16.97 4.60 -1.89
N ALA A 7 17.58 3.58 -2.50
CA ALA A 7 16.87 2.36 -2.90
C ALA A 7 16.40 1.52 -1.71
N GLY A 8 17.22 1.38 -0.65
CA GLY A 8 16.88 0.58 0.53
C GLY A 8 15.87 1.24 1.48
N TRP A 9 15.73 2.57 1.45
CA TRP A 9 14.81 3.27 2.36
C TRP A 9 13.35 3.17 1.91
N ARG A 10 13.10 3.03 0.60
CA ARG A 10 11.73 2.95 0.04
C ARG A 10 10.99 1.68 0.44
N THR A 11 11.71 0.56 0.54
CA THR A 11 11.16 -0.73 0.98
C THR A 11 10.85 -0.72 2.48
N VAL A 12 11.71 -0.12 3.30
CA VAL A 12 11.51 -0.01 4.75
C VAL A 12 10.35 0.94 5.11
N ARG A 13 10.14 2.01 4.34
CA ARG A 13 9.03 2.97 4.57
C ARG A 13 7.68 2.51 4.00
N GLY A 14 7.63 1.40 3.28
CA GLY A 14 6.40 0.92 2.64
C GLY A 14 5.95 1.77 1.44
N GLU A 15 6.86 2.53 0.82
CA GLU A 15 6.54 3.33 -0.38
C GLU A 15 6.13 2.46 -1.58
N ASP A 16 6.43 1.15 -1.53
CA ASP A 16 6.11 0.15 -2.55
C ASP A 16 4.81 -0.64 -2.27
N ALA A 17 4.03 -0.25 -1.24
CA ALA A 17 2.80 -0.97 -0.87
C ALA A 17 1.79 -1.05 -2.03
N TYR A 18 1.67 0.02 -2.83
CA TYR A 18 0.75 0.04 -3.96
C TYR A 18 1.21 -0.86 -5.11
N ALA A 19 2.52 -0.96 -5.41
CA ALA A 19 2.99 -1.86 -6.45
C ALA A 19 2.81 -3.33 -6.05
N ARG A 20 3.03 -3.66 -4.78
CA ARG A 20 2.72 -4.99 -4.22
C ARG A 20 1.23 -5.30 -4.33
N TYR A 21 0.36 -4.33 -4.03
CA TYR A 21 -1.07 -4.47 -4.24
C TYR A 21 -1.41 -4.73 -5.71
N LEU A 22 -0.83 -3.99 -6.66
CA LEU A 22 -1.08 -4.21 -8.09
C LEU A 22 -0.66 -5.60 -8.54
N ARG A 23 0.50 -6.10 -8.10
CA ARG A 23 0.93 -7.48 -8.38
C ARG A 23 -0.05 -8.51 -7.82
N HIS A 24 -0.51 -8.29 -6.59
CA HIS A 24 -1.48 -9.18 -5.97
C HIS A 24 -2.85 -9.16 -6.67
N ALA A 25 -3.36 -7.96 -6.99
CA ALA A 25 -4.63 -7.76 -7.66
C ALA A 25 -4.63 -8.38 -9.06
N THR A 26 -3.57 -8.16 -9.84
CA THR A 26 -3.42 -8.77 -11.17
C THR A 26 -3.32 -10.29 -11.12
N CYS A 27 -2.73 -10.88 -10.08
CA CYS A 27 -2.64 -12.33 -9.93
C CYS A 27 -3.92 -12.98 -9.34
N THR A 28 -4.65 -12.28 -8.47
CA THR A 28 -5.75 -12.87 -7.67
C THR A 28 -7.14 -12.49 -8.19
N HIS A 29 -7.26 -11.31 -8.79
CA HIS A 29 -8.51 -10.70 -9.24
C HIS A 29 -8.33 -10.14 -10.65
N ALA A 30 -7.88 -10.97 -11.59
CA ALA A 30 -7.69 -10.57 -12.99
C ALA A 30 -9.01 -10.14 -13.68
N ASP A 31 -10.15 -10.55 -13.11
CA ASP A 31 -11.50 -10.21 -13.56
C ASP A 31 -11.96 -8.80 -13.14
N ARG A 32 -11.25 -8.15 -12.20
CA ARG A 32 -11.60 -6.80 -11.74
C ARG A 32 -10.44 -5.82 -11.93
N PRO A 33 -10.73 -4.58 -12.40
CA PRO A 33 -9.70 -3.56 -12.44
C PRO A 33 -9.20 -3.26 -11.02
N PRO A 34 -7.88 -3.12 -10.82
CA PRO A 34 -7.34 -2.76 -9.52
C PRO A 34 -7.79 -1.35 -9.12
N MET A 35 -7.93 -1.13 -7.81
CA MET A 35 -8.20 0.19 -7.24
C MET A 35 -7.12 1.19 -7.65
N SER A 36 -7.52 2.46 -7.82
CA SER A 36 -6.55 3.53 -8.01
C SER A 36 -5.65 3.69 -6.78
N ARG A 37 -4.47 4.30 -6.95
CA ARG A 37 -3.53 4.58 -5.85
C ARG A 37 -4.20 5.30 -4.68
N LYS A 38 -5.04 6.29 -4.98
CA LYS A 38 -5.75 7.09 -3.96
C LYS A 38 -6.76 6.24 -3.19
N GLU A 39 -7.52 5.41 -3.90
CA GLU A 39 -8.51 4.50 -3.28
C GLU A 39 -7.83 3.46 -2.41
N PHE A 40 -6.73 2.86 -2.86
CA PHE A 40 -5.93 1.94 -2.07
C PHE A 40 -5.47 2.57 -0.74
N PHE A 41 -4.87 3.77 -0.79
CA PHE A 41 -4.43 4.44 0.45
C PHE A 41 -5.60 4.85 1.35
N LYS A 42 -6.76 5.22 0.79
CA LYS A 42 -7.95 5.52 1.57
C LYS A 42 -8.48 4.26 2.27
N ALA A 43 -8.57 3.15 1.56
CA ALA A 43 -8.99 1.87 2.10
C ALA A 43 -8.02 1.35 3.19
N GLU A 44 -6.71 1.49 2.97
CA GLU A 44 -5.70 1.07 3.95
C GLU A 44 -5.71 1.93 5.22
N GLN A 45 -5.97 3.24 5.07
CA GLN A 45 -6.18 4.13 6.20
C GLN A 45 -7.47 3.77 6.95
N ALA A 46 -8.58 3.55 6.25
CA ALA A 46 -9.82 3.10 6.88
C ALA A 46 -9.59 1.77 7.61
N ARG A 47 -8.97 0.77 6.99
CA ARG A 47 -8.65 -0.51 7.66
C ARG A 47 -7.81 -0.33 8.93
N ARG A 48 -6.89 0.63 8.94
CA ARG A 48 -5.96 0.86 10.05
C ARG A 48 -6.56 1.73 11.17
N TRP A 49 -7.45 2.65 10.83
CA TRP A 49 -7.91 3.71 11.74
C TRP A 49 -9.42 3.70 11.98
N ASP A 50 -10.19 3.12 11.06
CA ASP A 50 -11.63 2.99 11.12
C ASP A 50 -11.98 1.63 11.73
N GLY A 51 -12.34 1.68 13.00
CA GLY A 51 -12.59 0.52 13.85
C GLY A 51 -12.68 0.96 15.30
N VAL A 52 -13.50 0.28 16.09
CA VAL A 52 -13.64 0.60 17.52
C VAL A 52 -12.35 0.21 18.24
N ARG A 53 -11.45 1.17 18.42
CA ARG A 53 -10.33 1.05 19.35
C ARG A 53 -10.85 1.34 20.73
N ARG A 54 -11.32 0.30 21.43
CA ARG A 54 -11.62 0.41 22.87
C ARG A 54 -10.29 0.69 23.57
N CYS A 55 -10.08 1.97 23.89
CA CYS A 55 -9.14 2.36 24.92
C CYS A 55 -9.76 1.87 26.23
N CYS A 56 -9.25 0.75 26.73
CA CYS A 56 -9.28 0.45 28.15
C CYS A 56 -7.93 0.87 28.70
#